data_AF-A0A3D3GWI3-F1
#
_entry.id   AF-A0A3D3GWI3-F1
#
_cell.length_a   1.000
_cell.length_b   1.000
_cell.length_c   1.000
_cell.angle_alpha   90.00
_cell.angle_beta   90.00
_cell.angle_gamma   90.00
#
_symmetry.space_group_name_H-M   'P 1'
#
loop_
_entity.id
_entity.type
_entity.pdbx_description
1 polymer ?
#
loop_
_entity_poly.entity_id
_entity_poly.type
_entity_poly.pdbx_seq_one_letter_code
_entity_poly.pdbx_strand_id
1 'polypeptide(L)'
;MQTYKFFSCQYLFSSLLTNDKSKVKTTSDKKTLPFMRAITLSGLSVLTLFSTMANAISITAEMSPEVTTEYKKQLALQDWPAIHTKLALMDNPYSKYYKIIRKKLKEEAPTGQRRRLMTEEESILTAKKTRFDYCQASVSFFVDFSERAQTLSTVEQNPLSEDSLMKGNGVEYPFTKEQTNSANFRPTQIALTLGWKYKGKGKQYAEAFLATCLAIPVSLYYKEDK
;
A
#
# COMPACT_ATOMS: atom_id res chain seq x y z
N MET A 1 45.02 -0.91 23.23
CA MET A 1 45.82 -2.14 23.08
C MET A 1 45.34 -3.16 24.11
N GLN A 2 44.42 -4.05 23.72
CA GLN A 2 44.08 -5.23 24.52
C GLN A 2 43.52 -6.30 23.56
N THR A 3 44.19 -7.44 23.55
CA THR A 3 43.93 -8.56 22.63
C THR A 3 43.15 -9.65 23.35
N TYR A 4 42.10 -10.19 22.72
CA TYR A 4 41.57 -11.49 23.10
C TYR A 4 41.49 -12.43 21.89
N LYS A 5 41.75 -13.71 22.16
CA LYS A 5 42.18 -14.71 21.18
C LYS A 5 41.01 -15.45 20.53
N PHE A 6 41.31 -15.99 19.36
CA PHE A 6 40.59 -17.10 18.72
C PHE A 6 40.15 -18.18 19.71
N PHE A 7 38.96 -18.75 19.45
CA PHE A 7 38.77 -20.19 19.52
C PHE A 7 37.99 -20.67 18.30
N SER A 8 38.64 -21.49 17.48
CA SER A 8 37.99 -22.30 16.45
C SER A 8 37.50 -23.60 17.07
N CYS A 9 36.41 -24.16 16.53
CA CYS A 9 36.17 -25.60 16.64
C CYS A 9 35.54 -26.10 15.35
N GLN A 10 36.33 -26.83 14.56
CA GLN A 10 35.82 -27.65 13.46
C GLN A 10 35.36 -28.98 14.06
N TYR A 11 34.21 -29.51 13.63
CA TYR A 11 33.99 -30.95 13.65
C TYR A 11 33.30 -31.42 12.37
N LEU A 12 34.01 -32.30 11.66
CA LEU A 12 33.50 -33.20 10.64
C LEU A 12 32.77 -34.36 11.31
N PHE A 13 31.78 -34.95 10.63
CA PHE A 13 31.50 -36.39 10.48
C PHE A 13 30.16 -36.47 9.72
N SER A 14 30.17 -36.72 8.42
CA SER A 14 30.27 -38.04 7.75
C SER A 14 28.90 -38.71 7.54
N SER A 15 28.71 -39.17 6.30
CA SER A 15 27.54 -39.90 5.83
C SER A 15 27.48 -41.33 6.39
N LEU A 16 26.28 -41.91 6.40
CA LEU A 16 26.12 -43.35 6.14
C LEU A 16 24.72 -43.68 5.62
N LEU A 17 24.68 -44.36 4.48
CA LEU A 17 23.51 -45.03 3.92
C LEU A 17 23.38 -46.42 4.54
N THR A 18 22.17 -46.82 4.91
CA THR A 18 21.78 -48.23 4.93
C THR A 18 20.43 -48.41 4.24
N ASN A 19 20.44 -49.08 3.10
CA ASN A 19 19.27 -49.83 2.66
C ASN A 19 19.14 -51.05 3.58
N ASP A 20 17.93 -51.49 3.87
CA ASP A 20 17.72 -52.93 4.02
C ASP A 20 16.42 -53.42 3.38
N LYS A 21 16.47 -54.66 2.90
CA LYS A 21 15.46 -55.27 2.03
C LYS A 21 14.66 -56.30 2.81
N SER A 22 13.34 -56.14 2.90
CA SER A 22 12.45 -57.27 3.20
C SER A 22 11.78 -57.78 1.92
N LYS A 23 11.94 -59.08 1.66
CA LYS A 23 11.42 -59.80 0.49
C LYS A 23 10.37 -60.79 0.97
N VAL A 24 9.15 -60.74 0.45
CA VAL A 24 8.19 -61.86 0.56
C VAL A 24 7.57 -62.12 -0.83
N LYS A 25 7.73 -63.36 -1.30
CA LYS A 25 6.99 -64.04 -2.39
C LYS A 25 5.87 -64.88 -1.72
N THR A 26 4.77 -65.35 -2.31
CA THR A 26 4.17 -65.40 -3.67
C THR A 26 2.62 -65.51 -3.47
N THR A 27 1.68 -65.71 -4.41
CA THR A 27 1.66 -66.24 -5.80
C THR A 27 0.36 -65.78 -6.51
N SER A 28 0.24 -66.11 -7.80
CA SER A 28 -1.00 -66.49 -8.53
C SER A 28 -1.56 -65.47 -9.55
N ASP A 29 -1.39 -65.82 -10.83
CA ASP A 29 -1.94 -65.14 -12.00
C ASP A 29 -3.46 -65.28 -12.13
N LYS A 30 -4.14 -64.24 -12.62
CA LYS A 30 -5.08 -64.32 -13.75
C LYS A 30 -5.06 -63.04 -14.59
N LYS A 31 -5.04 -63.18 -15.92
CA LYS A 31 -5.15 -62.07 -16.89
C LYS A 31 -6.61 -61.63 -17.08
N THR A 32 -6.84 -60.32 -17.20
CA THR A 32 -7.98 -59.74 -17.94
C THR A 32 -7.58 -58.38 -18.54
N LEU A 33 -8.14 -58.07 -19.72
CA LEU A 33 -7.82 -56.89 -20.53
C LEU A 33 -8.43 -55.58 -19.97
N PRO A 34 -8.06 -54.39 -20.48
CA PRO A 34 -8.18 -53.13 -19.74
C PRO A 34 -9.59 -52.54 -19.76
N PHE A 35 -9.97 -51.92 -18.65
CA PHE A 35 -11.02 -50.91 -18.64
C PHE A 35 -10.41 -49.52 -18.46
N MET A 36 -10.39 -48.76 -19.56
CA MET A 36 -10.29 -47.31 -19.53
C MET A 36 -11.40 -46.76 -18.62
N ARG A 37 -11.05 -46.26 -17.43
CA ARG A 37 -11.91 -45.32 -16.70
C ARG A 37 -11.37 -43.92 -16.94
N ALA A 38 -12.11 -43.15 -17.74
CA ALA A 38 -11.84 -41.75 -17.95
C ALA A 38 -11.88 -41.02 -16.60
N ILE A 39 -10.77 -40.38 -16.23
CA ILE A 39 -10.74 -39.45 -15.11
C ILE A 39 -11.32 -38.13 -15.64
N THR A 40 -12.63 -37.94 -15.46
CA THR A 40 -13.30 -36.65 -15.72
C THR A 40 -12.89 -35.65 -14.65
N LEU A 41 -11.68 -35.07 -14.79
CA LEU A 41 -11.13 -34.05 -13.91
C LEU A 41 -11.70 -32.66 -14.29
N SER A 42 -13.03 -32.59 -14.43
CA SER A 42 -13.79 -31.38 -14.72
C SER A 42 -14.15 -30.66 -13.42
N GLY A 43 -13.11 -30.15 -12.77
CA GLY A 43 -13.16 -29.29 -11.58
C GLY A 43 -12.26 -28.08 -11.78
N LEU A 44 -12.28 -27.48 -12.97
CA LEU A 44 -11.46 -26.33 -13.30
C LEU A 44 -11.96 -25.13 -12.48
N SER A 45 -11.30 -24.89 -11.35
CA SER A 45 -11.51 -23.71 -10.52
C SER A 45 -11.12 -22.47 -11.31
N VAL A 46 -12.08 -21.90 -12.03
CA VAL A 46 -11.99 -20.55 -12.57
C VAL A 46 -12.27 -19.57 -11.42
N LEU A 47 -11.41 -19.62 -10.40
CA LEU A 47 -11.07 -18.41 -9.68
C LEU A 47 -10.44 -17.49 -10.71
N THR A 48 -11.24 -16.58 -11.25
CA THR A 48 -10.74 -15.36 -11.87
C THR A 48 -9.97 -14.60 -10.81
N LEU A 49 -8.70 -14.96 -10.66
CA LEU A 49 -7.67 -14.06 -10.18
C LEU A 49 -7.74 -12.85 -11.11
N PHE A 50 -8.47 -11.82 -10.69
CA PHE A 50 -8.27 -10.47 -11.15
C PHE A 50 -6.88 -10.07 -10.69
N SER A 51 -5.86 -10.55 -11.42
CA SER A 51 -4.55 -9.97 -11.53
C SER A 51 -4.73 -8.61 -12.19
N THR A 52 -5.25 -7.66 -11.40
CA THR A 52 -5.12 -6.25 -11.69
C THR A 52 -3.62 -5.99 -11.73
N MET A 53 -3.06 -6.07 -12.95
CA MET A 53 -1.77 -5.51 -13.26
C MET A 53 -1.87 -4.05 -12.84
N ALA A 54 -1.29 -3.75 -11.68
CA ALA A 54 -1.22 -2.42 -11.15
C ALA A 54 -0.26 -1.65 -12.05
N ASN A 55 -0.78 -1.15 -13.17
CA ASN A 55 -0.14 -0.11 -13.96
C ASN A 55 0.35 0.93 -12.95
N ALA A 56 1.65 1.22 -12.97
CA ALA A 56 2.24 2.15 -12.02
C ALA A 56 1.66 3.54 -12.31
N ILE A 57 0.56 3.87 -11.64
CA ILE A 57 -0.08 5.19 -11.73
C ILE A 57 0.98 6.19 -11.27
N SER A 58 1.26 7.20 -12.08
CA SER A 58 2.16 8.27 -11.64
C SER A 58 1.42 9.16 -10.64
N ILE A 59 2.15 9.73 -9.67
CA ILE A 59 1.60 10.68 -8.69
C ILE A 59 0.83 11.83 -9.39
N THR A 60 1.26 12.20 -10.60
CA THR A 60 0.70 13.29 -11.39
C THR A 60 -0.39 12.88 -12.39
N ALA A 61 -0.83 11.61 -12.43
CA ALA A 61 -1.71 11.08 -13.48
C ALA A 61 -3.07 11.80 -13.61
N GLU A 62 -3.64 12.30 -12.51
CA GLU A 62 -4.92 13.04 -12.48
C GLU A 62 -4.76 14.55 -12.25
N MET A 63 -3.51 15.06 -12.30
CA MET A 63 -3.21 16.49 -12.15
C MET A 63 -3.35 17.22 -13.49
N SER A 64 -3.76 18.49 -13.46
CA SER A 64 -3.65 19.35 -14.64
C SER A 64 -2.17 19.66 -14.95
N PRO A 65 -1.83 20.17 -16.15
CA PRO A 65 -0.46 20.57 -16.48
C PRO A 65 0.14 21.59 -15.51
N GLU A 66 -0.67 22.54 -15.03
CA GLU A 66 -0.26 23.62 -14.13
C GLU A 66 -0.04 23.10 -12.70
N VAL A 67 -0.91 22.19 -12.23
CA VAL A 67 -0.74 21.50 -10.94
C VAL A 67 0.47 20.55 -10.98
N THR A 68 0.69 19.86 -12.10
CA THR A 68 1.88 19.01 -12.33
C THR A 68 3.17 19.84 -12.29
N THR A 69 3.13 21.05 -12.85
CA THR A 69 4.26 21.99 -12.82
C THR A 69 4.54 22.49 -11.40
N GLU A 70 3.51 22.86 -10.65
CA GLU A 70 3.67 23.23 -9.23
C GLU A 70 4.13 22.04 -8.38
N TYR A 71 3.64 20.82 -8.61
CA TYR A 71 4.13 19.59 -7.94
C TYR A 71 5.63 19.38 -8.15
N LYS A 72 6.10 19.42 -9.41
CA LYS A 72 7.53 19.26 -9.74
C LYS A 72 8.38 20.35 -9.07
N LYS A 73 7.90 21.59 -9.07
CA LYS A 73 8.54 22.72 -8.38
C LYS A 73 8.60 22.48 -6.86
N GLN A 74 7.51 22.09 -6.20
CA GLN A 74 7.49 21.87 -4.75
C GLN A 74 8.39 20.70 -4.34
N LEU A 75 8.47 19.64 -5.15
CA LEU A 75 9.39 18.52 -4.95
C LEU A 75 10.86 18.93 -5.12
N ALA A 76 11.16 19.83 -6.07
CA ALA A 76 12.49 20.36 -6.31
C ALA A 76 12.95 21.36 -5.23
N LEU A 77 12.04 22.04 -4.54
CA LEU A 77 12.33 22.92 -3.40
C LEU A 77 12.69 22.16 -2.10
N GLN A 78 12.62 20.83 -2.08
CA GLN A 78 12.97 20.03 -0.90
C GLN A 78 14.43 19.57 -0.94
N ASP A 79 15.24 20.02 0.00
CA ASP A 79 16.65 19.60 0.15
C ASP A 79 16.81 18.24 0.86
N TRP A 80 15.73 17.67 1.39
CA TRP A 80 15.78 16.39 2.13
C TRP A 80 16.33 15.25 1.27
N PRO A 81 17.36 14.50 1.72
CA PRO A 81 17.99 13.47 0.88
C PRO A 81 17.07 12.28 0.58
N ALA A 82 16.06 12.03 1.41
CA ALA A 82 15.17 10.88 1.27
C ALA A 82 13.83 11.27 0.63
N ILE A 83 13.46 10.59 -0.46
CA ILE A 83 12.25 10.90 -1.25
C ILE A 83 10.96 10.87 -0.41
N HIS A 84 10.80 9.88 0.48
CA HIS A 84 9.63 9.80 1.37
C HIS A 84 9.48 11.04 2.26
N THR A 85 10.58 11.61 2.75
CA THR A 85 10.59 12.86 3.53
C THR A 85 10.19 14.05 2.65
N LYS A 86 10.70 14.15 1.41
CA LYS A 86 10.27 15.17 0.46
C LYS A 86 8.75 15.11 0.22
N LEU A 87 8.23 13.91 -0.06
CA LEU A 87 6.81 13.70 -0.34
C LEU A 87 5.91 14.04 0.87
N ALA A 88 6.35 13.69 2.09
CA ALA A 88 5.61 13.96 3.31
C ALA A 88 5.59 15.46 3.69
N LEU A 89 6.63 16.23 3.35
CA LEU A 89 6.84 17.60 3.84
C LEU A 89 6.69 18.72 2.79
N MET A 90 6.69 18.41 1.49
CA MET A 90 6.50 19.44 0.45
C MET A 90 5.11 20.10 0.52
N ASP A 91 5.00 21.35 0.06
CA ASP A 91 3.68 21.99 -0.03
C ASP A 91 2.76 21.26 -1.02
N ASN A 92 1.49 21.08 -0.65
CA ASN A 92 0.47 20.53 -1.53
C ASN A 92 0.29 21.41 -2.79
N PRO A 93 0.44 20.87 -4.02
CA PRO A 93 0.47 21.65 -5.26
C PRO A 93 -0.85 22.36 -5.60
N TYR A 94 -1.98 21.91 -5.04
CA TYR A 94 -3.28 22.56 -5.20
C TYR A 94 -3.43 23.82 -4.32
N SER A 95 -2.57 24.02 -3.31
CA SER A 95 -2.70 25.09 -2.31
C SER A 95 -2.70 26.50 -2.90
N LYS A 96 -1.93 26.73 -3.97
CA LYS A 96 -1.89 28.02 -4.68
C LYS A 96 -3.25 28.37 -5.29
N TYR A 97 -3.85 27.43 -6.02
CA TYR A 97 -5.15 27.59 -6.67
C TYR A 97 -6.27 27.73 -5.64
N TYR A 98 -6.24 26.93 -4.57
CA TYR A 98 -7.18 27.04 -3.47
C TYR A 98 -7.13 28.41 -2.76
N LYS A 99 -5.94 29.01 -2.59
CA LYS A 99 -5.81 30.40 -2.07
C LYS A 99 -6.49 31.42 -2.99
N ILE A 100 -6.36 31.27 -4.32
CA ILE A 100 -7.02 32.14 -5.31
C ILE A 100 -8.55 31.98 -5.23
N ILE A 101 -9.07 30.75 -5.18
CA ILE A 101 -10.50 30.47 -5.02
C ILE A 101 -11.02 31.11 -3.73
N ARG A 102 -10.38 30.88 -2.57
CA ARG A 102 -10.79 31.50 -1.30
C ARG A 102 -10.79 33.03 -1.30
N LYS A 103 -10.02 33.67 -2.18
CA LYS A 103 -10.04 35.11 -2.40
C LYS A 103 -11.26 35.50 -3.23
N LYS A 104 -11.43 34.92 -4.43
CA LYS A 104 -12.60 35.12 -5.31
C LYS A 104 -13.94 34.91 -4.60
N LEU A 105 -14.06 33.83 -3.84
CA LEU A 105 -15.27 33.50 -3.06
C LEU A 105 -15.71 34.66 -2.14
N LYS A 106 -14.77 35.45 -1.59
CA LYS A 106 -15.07 36.61 -0.74
C LYS A 106 -15.32 37.88 -1.54
N GLU A 107 -14.59 38.09 -2.63
CA GLU A 107 -14.71 39.27 -3.50
C GLU A 107 -16.02 39.26 -4.30
N GLU A 108 -16.49 38.07 -4.68
CA GLU A 108 -17.69 37.82 -5.47
C GLU A 108 -18.90 37.48 -4.56
N ALA A 109 -18.86 37.85 -3.27
CA ALA A 109 -19.89 37.50 -2.29
C ALA A 109 -21.17 38.35 -2.44
N PRO A 110 -22.38 37.75 -2.47
CA PRO A 110 -23.63 38.50 -2.44
C PRO A 110 -23.80 39.33 -1.16
N THR A 111 -24.54 40.43 -1.25
CA THR A 111 -24.87 41.29 -0.11
C THR A 111 -25.45 40.48 1.05
N GLY A 112 -24.86 40.59 2.24
CA GLY A 112 -25.24 39.84 3.43
C GLY A 112 -24.59 38.46 3.61
N GLN A 113 -23.81 37.98 2.62
CA GLN A 113 -23.07 36.72 2.72
C GLN A 113 -21.57 36.94 2.98
N ARG A 114 -20.92 36.02 3.70
CA ARG A 114 -19.46 36.07 3.95
C ARG A 114 -18.60 35.66 2.76
N ARG A 115 -19.21 34.92 1.83
CA ARG A 115 -18.63 34.38 0.60
C ARG A 115 -19.77 33.92 -0.32
N ARG A 116 -19.55 33.88 -1.63
CA ARG A 116 -20.41 33.09 -2.54
C ARG A 116 -20.18 31.59 -2.36
N LEU A 117 -21.06 30.81 -2.97
CA LEU A 117 -20.89 29.37 -3.17
C LEU A 117 -19.77 29.09 -4.19
N MET A 118 -19.07 27.98 -4.00
CA MET A 118 -18.12 27.42 -4.98
C MET A 118 -18.85 26.90 -6.21
N THR A 119 -18.22 27.01 -7.37
CA THR A 119 -18.62 26.24 -8.55
C THR A 119 -18.27 24.76 -8.38
N GLU A 120 -18.81 23.89 -9.24
CA GLU A 120 -18.45 22.47 -9.27
C GLU A 120 -16.93 22.28 -9.47
N GLU A 121 -16.31 23.02 -10.40
CA GLU A 121 -14.86 22.95 -10.66
C GLU A 121 -14.02 23.36 -9.44
N GLU A 122 -14.41 24.43 -8.74
CA GLU A 122 -13.74 24.88 -7.51
C GLU A 122 -13.90 23.87 -6.36
N SER A 123 -15.06 23.19 -6.31
CA SER A 123 -15.36 22.13 -5.35
C SER A 123 -14.54 20.87 -5.66
N ILE A 124 -14.42 20.47 -6.93
CA ILE A 124 -13.54 19.38 -7.40
C ILE A 124 -12.07 19.70 -7.11
N LEU A 125 -11.61 20.93 -7.32
CA LEU A 125 -10.23 21.32 -7.00
C LEU A 125 -9.97 21.25 -5.49
N THR A 126 -10.92 21.72 -4.68
CA THR A 126 -10.87 21.64 -3.21
C THR A 126 -10.86 20.19 -2.73
N ALA A 127 -11.64 19.31 -3.36
CA ALA A 127 -11.62 17.86 -3.11
C ALA A 127 -10.27 17.23 -3.48
N LYS A 128 -9.71 17.55 -4.66
CA LYS A 128 -8.37 17.10 -5.08
C LYS A 128 -7.28 17.58 -4.13
N LYS A 129 -7.33 18.83 -3.65
CA LYS A 129 -6.44 19.34 -2.60
C LYS A 129 -6.55 18.48 -1.33
N THR A 130 -7.77 18.26 -0.85
CA THR A 130 -8.04 17.54 0.41
C THR A 130 -7.56 16.08 0.35
N ARG A 131 -7.83 15.39 -0.77
CA ARG A 131 -7.25 14.07 -1.07
C ARG A 131 -5.73 14.08 -0.99
N PHE A 132 -5.10 15.11 -1.57
CA PHE A 132 -3.65 15.25 -1.55
C PHE A 132 -3.11 15.48 -0.13
N ASP A 133 -3.70 16.38 0.66
CA ASP A 133 -3.32 16.62 2.07
C ASP A 133 -3.35 15.32 2.88
N TYR A 134 -4.42 14.53 2.74
CA TYR A 134 -4.63 13.30 3.52
C TYR A 134 -3.67 12.18 3.10
N CYS A 135 -3.45 12.01 1.80
CA CYS A 135 -2.49 11.04 1.28
C CYS A 135 -1.04 11.40 1.65
N GLN A 136 -0.69 12.69 1.60
CA GLN A 136 0.60 13.20 2.03
C GLN A 136 0.85 12.97 3.52
N ALA A 137 -0.11 13.33 4.38
CA ALA A 137 -0.02 13.10 5.83
C ALA A 137 0.15 11.61 6.19
N SER A 138 -0.33 10.71 5.33
CA SER A 138 -0.22 9.26 5.50
C SER A 138 1.12 8.66 5.03
N VAL A 139 2.01 9.42 4.36
CA VAL A 139 3.30 8.92 3.85
C VAL A 139 4.21 8.46 4.99
N SER A 140 4.37 9.26 6.05
CA SER A 140 5.20 8.89 7.20
C SER A 140 4.64 7.64 7.89
N PHE A 141 3.32 7.60 8.11
CA PHE A 141 2.65 6.44 8.70
C PHE A 141 2.86 5.15 7.87
N PHE A 142 2.79 5.22 6.54
CA PHE A 142 3.11 4.08 5.66
C PHE A 142 4.55 3.59 5.85
N VAL A 143 5.52 4.52 5.93
CA VAL A 143 6.95 4.19 6.10
C VAL A 143 7.19 3.56 7.47
N ASP A 144 6.69 4.17 8.54
CA ASP A 144 6.87 3.71 9.92
C ASP A 144 6.15 2.37 10.17
N PHE A 145 4.95 2.20 9.61
CA PHE A 145 4.22 0.93 9.65
C PHE A 145 4.97 -0.18 8.91
N SER A 146 5.49 0.11 7.71
CA SER A 146 6.25 -0.86 6.91
C SER A 146 7.50 -1.37 7.64
N GLU A 147 8.24 -0.48 8.30
CA GLU A 147 9.41 -0.84 9.11
C GLU A 147 8.98 -1.69 10.31
N ARG A 148 8.03 -1.21 11.12
CA ARG A 148 7.51 -1.92 12.29
C ARG A 148 6.95 -3.30 11.94
N ALA A 149 6.26 -3.42 10.80
CA ALA A 149 5.72 -4.68 10.31
C ALA A 149 6.82 -5.68 9.91
N GLN A 150 7.98 -5.21 9.39
CA GLN A 150 9.15 -6.08 9.21
C GLN A 150 9.67 -6.54 10.57
N THR A 151 10.05 -5.61 11.45
CA THR A 151 10.65 -5.91 12.76
C THR A 151 9.81 -6.90 13.55
N LEU A 152 8.50 -6.67 13.65
CA LEU A 152 7.61 -7.47 14.48
C LEU A 152 7.14 -8.77 13.83
N SER A 153 7.16 -8.91 12.50
CA SER A 153 6.85 -10.19 11.84
C SER A 153 8.05 -11.10 11.61
N THR A 154 9.27 -10.64 11.94
CA THR A 154 10.50 -11.48 11.93
C THR A 154 11.21 -11.55 13.29
N VAL A 155 10.57 -11.15 14.39
CA VAL A 155 11.15 -11.31 15.73
C VAL A 155 11.13 -12.79 16.14
N GLU A 156 12.29 -13.33 16.51
CA GLU A 156 12.50 -14.77 16.72
C GLU A 156 11.62 -15.38 17.82
N GLN A 157 11.27 -14.58 18.84
CA GLN A 157 10.61 -15.09 20.06
C GLN A 157 9.08 -15.17 19.97
N ASN A 158 8.44 -14.43 19.06
CA ASN A 158 7.02 -14.59 18.67
C ASN A 158 6.67 -13.63 17.51
N PRO A 159 6.79 -14.04 16.23
CA PRO A 159 6.49 -13.17 15.10
C PRO A 159 5.00 -12.83 15.01
N LEU A 160 4.67 -11.53 14.98
CA LEU A 160 3.28 -11.08 14.87
C LEU A 160 2.73 -11.29 13.46
N SER A 161 1.49 -11.80 13.40
CA SER A 161 0.71 -11.96 12.17
C SER A 161 0.24 -10.62 11.59
N GLU A 162 -0.17 -10.64 10.32
CA GLU A 162 -0.82 -9.51 9.64
C GLU A 162 -1.97 -8.94 10.47
N ASP A 163 -2.94 -9.79 10.82
CA ASP A 163 -4.12 -9.42 11.60
C ASP A 163 -3.80 -8.77 12.95
N SER A 164 -2.73 -9.22 13.61
CA SER A 164 -2.27 -8.64 14.89
C SER A 164 -1.65 -7.26 14.70
N LEU A 165 -0.94 -7.05 13.58
CA LEU A 165 -0.27 -5.79 13.27
C LEU A 165 -1.20 -4.74 12.65
N MET A 166 -2.23 -5.17 11.91
CA MET A 166 -3.21 -4.29 11.27
C MET A 166 -4.19 -3.67 12.28
N LYS A 167 -4.58 -4.42 13.32
CA LYS A 167 -5.47 -3.95 14.39
C LYS A 167 -4.83 -2.82 15.21
N GLY A 168 -5.65 -1.90 15.71
CA GLY A 168 -5.23 -0.81 16.60
C GLY A 168 -4.64 0.43 15.91
N ASN A 169 -4.60 0.49 14.57
CA ASN A 169 -4.03 1.61 13.81
C ASN A 169 -5.07 2.67 13.41
N GLY A 170 -6.07 2.95 14.26
CA GLY A 170 -7.10 3.97 14.01
C GLY A 170 -8.13 3.62 12.93
N VAL A 171 -8.12 2.39 12.41
CA VAL A 171 -9.12 1.83 11.49
C VAL A 171 -9.48 0.41 11.92
N GLU A 172 -10.65 -0.08 11.49
CA GLU A 172 -11.11 -1.44 11.74
C GLU A 172 -10.33 -2.44 10.88
N TYR A 173 -10.10 -3.64 11.39
CA TYR A 173 -9.51 -4.72 10.60
C TYR A 173 -10.18 -6.07 10.93
N PRO A 174 -10.72 -6.81 9.93
CA PRO A 174 -10.71 -6.50 8.48
C PRO A 174 -11.49 -5.22 8.13
N PHE A 175 -11.05 -4.52 7.07
CA PHE A 175 -11.62 -3.23 6.70
C PHE A 175 -13.10 -3.34 6.33
N THR A 176 -13.94 -2.51 6.95
CA THR A 176 -15.37 -2.43 6.64
C THR A 176 -15.64 -1.64 5.35
N LYS A 177 -16.81 -1.85 4.74
CA LYS A 177 -17.20 -1.14 3.49
C LYS A 177 -17.40 0.35 3.76
N GLU A 178 -17.91 0.67 4.94
CA GLU A 178 -18.18 1.98 5.48
C GLU A 178 -16.88 2.80 5.59
N GLN A 179 -15.83 2.22 6.17
CA GLN A 179 -14.52 2.86 6.21
C GLN A 179 -13.82 2.89 4.84
N THR A 180 -14.02 1.87 4.01
CA THR A 180 -13.48 1.82 2.63
C THR A 180 -14.03 2.96 1.76
N ASN A 181 -15.28 3.35 1.99
CA ASN A 181 -15.96 4.46 1.32
C ASN A 181 -15.79 5.81 2.06
N SER A 182 -14.89 5.90 3.04
CA SER A 182 -14.62 7.12 3.81
C SER A 182 -13.28 7.75 3.43
N ALA A 183 -13.33 8.99 2.96
CA ALA A 183 -12.15 9.83 2.68
C ALA A 183 -11.17 9.91 3.87
N ASN A 184 -11.66 9.86 5.10
CA ASN A 184 -10.84 9.98 6.31
C ASN A 184 -10.02 8.72 6.61
N PHE A 185 -10.55 7.53 6.29
CA PHE A 185 -9.94 6.25 6.67
C PHE A 185 -9.19 5.58 5.53
N ARG A 186 -9.62 5.82 4.27
CA ARG A 186 -9.07 5.13 3.10
C ARG A 186 -7.55 5.30 2.92
N PRO A 187 -6.92 6.46 3.14
CA PRO A 187 -5.46 6.62 3.12
C PRO A 187 -4.74 5.68 4.11
N THR A 188 -5.23 5.60 5.35
CA THR A 188 -4.69 4.72 6.41
C THR A 188 -4.82 3.26 6.02
N GLN A 189 -5.96 2.83 5.45
CA GLN A 189 -6.15 1.45 4.97
C GLN A 189 -5.14 1.07 3.87
N ILE A 190 -4.89 1.98 2.93
CA ILE A 190 -3.89 1.78 1.86
C ILE A 190 -2.48 1.73 2.45
N ALA A 191 -2.15 2.62 3.40
CA ALA A 191 -0.86 2.63 4.10
C ALA A 191 -0.59 1.32 4.85
N LEU A 192 -1.61 0.79 5.55
CA LEU A 192 -1.56 -0.50 6.22
C LEU A 192 -1.33 -1.66 5.23
N THR A 193 -2.19 -1.77 4.21
CA THR A 193 -2.14 -2.85 3.21
C THR A 193 -0.79 -2.86 2.46
N LEU A 194 -0.35 -1.71 1.97
CA LEU A 194 0.91 -1.60 1.24
C LEU A 194 2.12 -1.71 2.18
N GLY A 195 2.02 -1.21 3.42
CA GLY A 195 3.11 -1.28 4.38
C GLY A 195 3.40 -2.73 4.81
N TRP A 196 2.37 -3.56 4.95
CA TRP A 196 2.52 -5.01 5.13
C TRP A 196 3.04 -5.70 3.87
N LYS A 197 2.52 -5.35 2.68
CA LYS A 197 3.01 -5.89 1.40
C LYS A 197 4.50 -5.58 1.16
N TYR A 198 4.96 -4.41 1.56
CA TYR A 198 6.31 -3.90 1.35
C TYR A 198 7.09 -3.75 2.66
N LYS A 199 6.93 -4.68 3.60
CA LYS A 199 7.66 -4.72 4.89
C LYS A 199 9.15 -4.38 4.76
N GLY A 200 9.62 -3.45 5.59
CA GLY A 200 11.02 -2.99 5.64
C GLY A 200 11.47 -2.20 4.39
N LYS A 201 10.55 -1.91 3.47
CA LYS A 201 10.81 -1.24 2.19
C LYS A 201 9.96 0.01 1.99
N GLY A 202 9.22 0.48 2.99
CA GLY A 202 8.35 1.65 2.91
C GLY A 202 9.06 2.88 2.33
N LYS A 203 10.31 3.14 2.72
CA LYS A 203 11.13 4.24 2.15
C LYS A 203 11.35 4.13 0.64
N GLN A 204 11.44 2.92 0.10
CA GLN A 204 11.62 2.64 -1.34
C GLN A 204 10.29 2.73 -2.10
N TYR A 205 9.17 2.37 -1.46
CA TYR A 205 7.84 2.33 -2.07
C TYR A 205 6.97 3.55 -1.75
N ALA A 206 7.53 4.63 -1.18
CA ALA A 206 6.79 5.83 -0.79
C ALA A 206 6.09 6.53 -1.97
N GLU A 207 6.73 6.59 -3.15
CA GLU A 207 6.10 7.12 -4.36
C GLU A 207 4.92 6.23 -4.83
N ALA A 208 5.10 4.90 -4.79
CA ALA A 208 4.05 3.95 -5.15
C ALA A 208 2.86 3.99 -4.16
N PHE A 209 3.13 4.17 -2.87
CA PHE A 209 2.10 4.42 -1.86
C PHE A 209 1.33 5.72 -2.18
N LEU A 210 2.04 6.84 -2.36
CA LEU A 210 1.40 8.13 -2.59
C LEU A 210 0.56 8.11 -3.88
N ALA A 211 1.07 7.51 -4.96
CA ALA A 211 0.31 7.31 -6.20
C ALA A 211 -0.95 6.46 -5.98
N THR A 212 -0.84 5.34 -5.26
CA THR A 212 -2.00 4.46 -4.97
C THR A 212 -3.04 5.18 -4.11
N CYS A 213 -2.60 6.00 -3.15
CA CYS A 213 -3.51 6.82 -2.34
C CYS A 213 -4.16 7.94 -3.16
N LEU A 214 -3.41 8.61 -4.06
CA LEU A 214 -3.97 9.63 -4.93
C LEU A 214 -4.94 9.07 -5.98
N ALA A 215 -4.96 7.76 -6.21
CA ALA A 215 -5.98 7.07 -7.01
C ALA A 215 -7.30 6.79 -6.24
N ILE A 216 -7.42 7.18 -4.95
CA ILE A 216 -8.73 7.18 -4.27
C ILE A 216 -9.67 8.14 -5.03
N PRO A 217 -10.92 7.75 -5.37
CA PRO A 217 -11.82 8.62 -6.12
C PRO A 217 -12.04 10.00 -5.49
N VAL A 218 -11.94 11.06 -6.30
CA VAL A 218 -12.18 12.45 -5.85
C VAL A 218 -13.58 12.61 -5.23
N SER A 219 -14.56 11.82 -5.69
CA SER A 219 -15.93 11.81 -5.18
C SER A 219 -16.04 11.52 -3.68
N LEU A 220 -15.10 10.80 -3.05
CA LEU A 220 -15.09 10.62 -1.60
C LEU A 220 -14.74 11.89 -0.82
N TYR A 221 -14.03 12.82 -1.47
CA TYR A 221 -13.60 14.11 -0.91
C TYR A 221 -14.49 15.28 -1.40
N TYR A 222 -15.33 15.04 -2.41
CA TYR A 222 -16.23 16.04 -2.96
C TYR A 222 -17.33 16.40 -1.97
N LYS A 223 -17.54 17.70 -1.78
CA LYS A 223 -18.67 18.26 -1.06
C LYS A 223 -19.20 19.40 -1.90
N GLU A 224 -20.45 19.28 -2.33
CA GLU A 224 -21.18 20.36 -2.97
C GLU A 224 -21.38 21.49 -1.95
N ASP A 225 -21.10 22.71 -2.37
CA ASP A 225 -21.16 23.90 -1.54
C ASP A 225 -22.57 24.51 -1.59
N LYS A 226 -23.22 24.63 -0.42
CA LYS A 226 -24.65 24.99 -0.27
C LYS A 226 -24.85 26.08 0.77
#